data_AF-H1Y8G1-F1
#
_entry.id   AF-H1Y8G1-F1
#
_cell.length_a   1.000
_cell.length_b   1.000
_cell.length_c   1.000
_cell.angle_alpha   90.00
_cell.angle_beta   90.00
_cell.angle_gamma   90.00
#
_symmetry.space_group_name_H-M   'P 1'
#
loop_
_entity.id
_entity.type
_entity.pdbx_description
1 polymer ?
#
loop_
_entity_poly.entity_id
_entity_poly.type
_entity_poly.pdbx_seq_one_letter_code
_entity_poly.pdbx_strand_id
1 'polypeptide(L)'
;MLKQLSNNKKCSFCYFLLWSLMFFAMGMALSCSDKKVKNSAINISRIEIDTAKIDTLTLQQVVTAFGKPTGDTVFTLATPLPEFRISIYNRISKTGRYSPFIKIRELSFTQSNNRHLYIWYRYEKESWVF
;
A
#
# COMPACT_ATOMS: atom_id res chain seq x y z
N MET A 1 6.78 -77.05 39.58
CA MET A 1 7.20 -75.74 40.11
C MET A 1 7.86 -74.96 38.97
N LEU A 2 7.23 -73.87 38.48
CA LEU A 2 7.81 -72.70 37.75
C LEU A 2 8.55 -72.98 36.39
N LYS A 3 8.58 -72.15 35.34
CA LYS A 3 7.96 -70.89 34.90
C LYS A 3 8.32 -70.67 33.40
N GLN A 4 7.62 -69.73 32.77
CA GLN A 4 7.78 -69.02 31.47
C GLN A 4 9.22 -68.76 30.96
N LEU A 5 9.50 -68.44 29.67
CA LEU A 5 9.15 -67.24 28.85
C LEU A 5 9.48 -67.55 27.37
N SER A 6 8.61 -67.37 26.37
CA SER A 6 7.94 -66.17 25.80
C SER A 6 8.84 -65.20 25.02
N ASN A 7 8.68 -65.28 23.69
CA ASN A 7 8.60 -64.21 22.69
C ASN A 7 9.76 -63.22 22.52
N ASN A 8 10.46 -63.33 21.38
CA ASN A 8 11.26 -62.22 20.86
C ASN A 8 11.45 -62.28 19.33
N LYS A 9 10.40 -62.00 18.53
CA LYS A 9 10.51 -61.86 17.05
C LYS A 9 9.51 -60.87 16.44
N LYS A 10 9.33 -59.68 17.01
CA LYS A 10 8.42 -58.65 16.44
C LYS A 10 8.95 -57.22 16.34
N CYS A 11 10.24 -56.96 16.58
CA CYS A 11 10.77 -55.59 16.62
C CYS A 11 11.55 -55.11 15.38
N SER A 12 11.85 -55.95 14.39
CA SER A 12 12.79 -55.55 13.32
C SER A 12 12.14 -54.98 12.05
N PHE A 13 10.83 -55.16 11.83
CA PHE A 13 10.22 -54.85 10.53
C PHE A 13 9.63 -53.43 10.41
N CYS A 14 9.38 -52.74 11.53
CA CYS A 14 8.81 -51.38 11.51
C CYS A 14 9.82 -50.28 11.16
N TYR A 15 11.12 -50.49 11.35
CA TYR A 15 12.13 -49.45 11.13
C TYR A 15 12.44 -49.21 9.64
N PHE A 16 12.28 -50.22 8.78
CA PHE A 16 12.55 -50.09 7.35
C PHE A 16 11.47 -49.30 6.60
N LEU A 17 10.20 -49.38 7.03
CA LEU A 17 9.09 -48.64 6.43
C LEU A 17 9.11 -47.13 6.77
N LEU A 18 9.66 -46.75 7.91
CA LEU A 18 9.77 -45.35 8.32
C LEU A 18 10.90 -44.60 7.58
N TRP A 19 11.95 -45.30 7.14
CA TRP A 19 13.03 -44.68 6.38
C TRP A 19 12.67 -44.37 4.92
N SER A 20 11.82 -45.17 4.27
CA SER A 20 11.43 -44.90 2.87
C SER A 20 10.49 -43.68 2.73
N LEU A 21 9.68 -43.38 3.76
CA LEU A 21 8.79 -42.23 3.78
C LEU A 21 9.53 -40.88 3.95
N MET A 22 10.71 -40.87 4.56
CA MET A 22 11.52 -39.66 4.74
C MET A 22 12.23 -39.21 3.45
N PHE A 23 12.48 -40.11 2.48
CA PHE A 23 13.14 -39.75 1.22
C PHE A 23 12.19 -39.27 0.12
N PHE A 24 10.89 -39.59 0.19
CA PHE A 24 9.93 -39.17 -0.85
C PHE A 24 9.50 -37.70 -0.73
N ALA A 25 9.70 -37.07 0.43
CA ALA A 25 9.31 -35.67 0.67
C ALA A 25 10.33 -34.63 0.16
N MET A 26 11.55 -35.05 -0.18
CA MET A 26 12.66 -34.12 -0.53
C MET A 26 12.80 -33.87 -2.04
N GLY A 27 11.98 -34.51 -2.89
CA GLY A 27 12.13 -34.48 -4.36
C GLY A 27 11.25 -33.47 -5.12
N MET A 28 10.36 -32.73 -4.45
CA MET A 28 9.32 -31.91 -5.13
C MET A 28 9.52 -30.39 -5.00
N ALA A 29 10.73 -29.93 -4.68
CA ALA A 29 11.00 -28.51 -4.42
C ALA A 29 11.97 -27.85 -5.43
N LEU A 30 11.92 -28.22 -6.71
CA LEU A 30 12.54 -27.42 -7.79
C LEU A 30 11.69 -27.51 -9.06
N SER A 31 10.47 -26.99 -8.99
CA SER A 31 9.79 -26.53 -10.19
C SER A 31 9.60 -25.03 -10.03
N CYS A 32 10.68 -24.27 -10.24
CA CYS A 32 10.60 -22.84 -10.55
C CYS A 32 9.84 -22.73 -11.87
N SER A 33 8.51 -22.73 -11.76
CA SER A 33 7.65 -22.34 -12.86
C SER A 33 7.92 -20.86 -13.08
N ASP A 34 8.74 -20.55 -14.07
CA ASP A 34 8.84 -19.24 -14.71
C ASP A 34 7.46 -18.91 -15.28
N LYS A 35 6.56 -18.47 -14.39
CA LYS A 35 5.34 -17.79 -14.79
C LYS A 35 5.84 -16.48 -15.37
N LYS A 36 6.08 -16.48 -16.69
CA LYS A 36 6.11 -15.27 -17.50
C LYS A 36 4.85 -14.50 -17.13
N VAL A 37 5.02 -13.50 -16.26
CA VAL A 37 4.03 -12.48 -16.00
C VAL A 37 3.79 -11.88 -17.37
N LYS A 38 2.67 -12.28 -18.00
CA LYS A 38 2.16 -11.55 -19.15
C LYS A 38 1.92 -10.16 -18.61
N ASN A 39 2.84 -9.24 -18.93
CA ASN A 39 2.63 -7.82 -18.82
C ASN A 39 1.47 -7.52 -19.77
N SER A 40 0.25 -7.79 -19.31
CA SER A 40 -0.94 -7.13 -19.82
C SER A 40 -0.67 -5.68 -19.54
N ALA A 41 -0.18 -4.96 -20.55
CA ALA A 41 -0.05 -3.53 -20.51
C ALA A 41 -1.44 -3.01 -20.17
N ILE A 42 -1.64 -2.66 -18.89
CA ILE A 42 -2.85 -1.99 -18.45
C ILE A 42 -2.78 -0.66 -19.20
N ASN A 43 -3.55 -0.56 -20.28
CA ASN A 43 -3.77 0.69 -20.97
C ASN A 43 -4.62 1.54 -20.04
N ILE A 44 -3.96 2.13 -19.03
CA ILE A 44 -4.55 3.12 -18.16
C ILE A 44 -4.72 4.33 -19.08
N SER A 45 -5.93 4.51 -19.61
CA SER A 45 -6.31 5.78 -20.20
C SER A 45 -6.06 6.86 -19.16
N ARG A 46 -4.95 7.58 -19.33
CA ARG A 46 -4.64 8.75 -18.51
C ARG A 46 -5.71 9.76 -18.86
N ILE A 47 -6.62 9.98 -17.92
CA ILE A 47 -7.45 11.18 -17.96
C ILE A 47 -6.46 12.25 -17.53
N GLU A 48 -6.00 13.03 -18.48
CA GLU A 48 -5.10 14.14 -18.23
C GLU A 48 -5.92 15.21 -17.50
N ILE A 49 -5.77 15.25 -16.18
CA ILE A 49 -6.30 16.34 -15.38
C ILE A 49 -5.37 17.52 -15.66
N ASP A 50 -5.93 18.60 -16.21
CA ASP A 50 -5.21 19.86 -16.43
C ASP A 50 -4.90 20.51 -15.08
N THR A 51 -3.79 20.10 -14.47
CA THR A 51 -3.36 20.57 -13.14
C THR A 51 -3.06 22.07 -13.15
N ALA A 52 -2.62 22.63 -14.28
CA ALA A 52 -2.28 24.05 -14.39
C ALA A 52 -3.49 24.96 -14.11
N LYS A 53 -4.71 24.52 -14.46
CA LYS A 53 -5.92 25.25 -14.13
C LYS A 53 -6.25 25.18 -12.63
N ILE A 54 -5.98 24.05 -11.98
CA ILE A 54 -6.33 23.82 -10.57
C ILE A 54 -5.48 24.70 -9.65
N ASP A 55 -4.19 24.89 -9.97
CA ASP A 55 -3.25 25.69 -9.18
C ASP A 55 -3.67 27.17 -9.00
N THR A 56 -4.60 27.65 -9.83
CA THR A 56 -5.11 29.04 -9.80
C THR A 56 -6.42 29.19 -9.05
N LEU A 57 -7.06 28.09 -8.65
CA LEU A 57 -8.38 28.11 -8.04
C LEU A 57 -8.28 28.30 -6.53
N THR A 58 -9.08 29.22 -6.01
CA THR A 58 -9.35 29.31 -4.57
C THR A 58 -10.09 28.07 -4.10
N LEU A 59 -10.05 27.82 -2.78
CA LEU A 59 -10.77 26.70 -2.17
C LEU A 59 -12.26 26.68 -2.53
N GLN A 60 -12.90 27.85 -2.56
CA GLN A 60 -14.31 27.97 -2.94
C GLN A 60 -14.53 27.65 -4.43
N GLN A 61 -13.63 28.11 -5.30
CA GLN A 61 -13.72 27.82 -6.73
C GLN A 61 -13.53 26.33 -7.03
N VAL A 62 -12.65 25.63 -6.30
CA VAL A 62 -12.50 24.17 -6.43
C VAL A 62 -13.78 23.45 -6.01
N VAL A 63 -14.40 23.82 -4.88
CA VAL A 63 -15.67 23.22 -4.45
C VAL A 63 -16.78 23.48 -5.47
N THR A 64 -16.82 24.68 -6.08
CA THR A 64 -17.78 24.96 -7.15
C THR A 64 -17.51 24.14 -8.41
N ALA A 65 -16.24 23.96 -8.80
CA ALA A 65 -15.86 23.28 -10.03
C ALA A 65 -16.00 21.74 -9.94
N PHE A 66 -15.66 21.16 -8.79
CA PHE A 66 -15.63 19.71 -8.58
C PHE A 66 -16.80 19.20 -7.72
N GLY A 67 -17.63 20.10 -7.19
CA GLY A 67 -18.74 19.78 -6.30
C GLY A 67 -18.32 19.60 -4.84
N LYS A 68 -19.18 18.92 -4.06
CA LYS A 68 -18.90 18.66 -2.65
C LYS A 68 -17.76 17.63 -2.51
N PRO A 69 -16.69 17.91 -1.75
CA PRO A 69 -15.64 16.94 -1.51
C PRO A 69 -16.17 15.73 -0.72
N THR A 70 -15.62 14.55 -1.01
CA THR A 70 -15.89 13.32 -0.25
C THR A 70 -15.12 13.27 1.06
N GLY A 71 -14.09 14.12 1.22
CA GLY A 71 -13.32 14.27 2.46
C GLY A 71 -12.64 15.63 2.53
N ASP A 72 -12.51 16.15 3.75
CA ASP A 72 -11.91 17.45 4.05
C ASP A 72 -11.14 17.32 5.35
N THR A 73 -9.81 17.34 5.28
CA THR A 73 -8.93 17.11 6.43
C THR A 73 -7.93 18.24 6.55
N VAL A 74 -7.70 18.72 7.78
CA VAL A 74 -6.62 19.67 8.08
C VAL A 74 -5.57 18.97 8.93
N PHE A 75 -4.31 19.06 8.53
CA PHE A 75 -3.18 18.51 9.26
C PHE A 75 -2.00 19.48 9.26
N THR A 76 -1.02 19.23 10.14
CA THR A 76 0.25 19.96 10.15
C THR A 76 1.37 19.07 9.65
N LEU A 77 2.50 19.66 9.32
CA LEU A 77 3.69 18.89 8.99
C LEU A 77 4.46 18.38 10.21
N ALA A 78 3.95 18.52 11.45
CA ALA A 78 4.65 18.10 12.66
C ALA A 78 5.07 16.62 12.64
N THR A 79 4.37 15.79 11.86
CA THR A 79 4.68 14.38 11.66
C THR A 79 5.09 14.11 10.21
N PRO A 80 5.93 13.08 9.97
CA PRO A 80 6.25 12.66 8.61
C PRO A 80 4.99 12.33 7.82
N LEU A 81 4.91 12.88 6.61
CA LEU A 81 3.79 12.58 5.72
C LEU A 81 3.89 11.14 5.20
N PRO A 82 2.76 10.44 5.04
CA PRO A 82 2.74 9.14 4.38
C PRO A 82 3.17 9.26 2.92
N GLU A 83 3.59 8.15 2.31
CA GLU A 83 4.15 8.10 0.95
C GLU A 83 3.26 8.80 -0.09
N PHE A 84 1.93 8.63 0.00
CA PHE A 84 0.99 9.23 -0.94
C PHE A 84 0.86 10.76 -0.83
N ARG A 85 1.39 11.39 0.23
CA ARG A 85 1.43 12.84 0.44
C ARG A 85 2.82 13.45 0.29
N ILE A 86 3.84 12.64 -0.03
CA ILE A 86 5.23 13.08 -0.04
C ILE A 86 5.50 14.22 -1.04
N SER A 87 4.69 14.31 -2.11
CA SER A 87 4.77 15.36 -3.12
C SER A 87 4.53 16.76 -2.57
N ILE A 88 3.83 16.90 -1.44
CA ILE A 88 3.64 18.19 -0.74
C ILE A 88 5.02 18.81 -0.38
N TYR A 89 6.02 18.00 -0.03
CA TYR A 89 7.36 18.49 0.28
C TYR A 89 8.12 19.08 -0.92
N ASN A 90 7.64 18.87 -2.15
CA ASN A 90 8.19 19.54 -3.33
C ASN A 90 7.78 21.01 -3.41
N ARG A 91 6.71 21.41 -2.70
CA ARG A 91 6.20 22.79 -2.64
C ARG A 91 6.60 23.52 -1.34
N ILE A 92 7.35 22.87 -0.45
CA ILE A 92 7.70 23.39 0.86
C ILE A 92 9.23 23.45 0.99
N SER A 93 9.73 24.57 1.53
CA SER A 93 11.15 24.74 1.79
C SER A 93 11.68 23.64 2.71
N LYS A 94 12.96 23.30 2.61
CA LYS A 94 13.58 22.27 3.46
C LYS A 94 13.39 22.55 4.95
N THR A 95 13.45 23.82 5.37
CA THR A 95 13.24 24.26 6.76
C THR A 95 11.79 24.16 7.22
N GLY A 96 10.83 24.22 6.28
CA GLY A 96 9.41 24.04 6.56
C GLY A 96 9.00 22.58 6.64
N ARG A 97 9.80 21.65 6.12
CA ARG A 97 9.55 20.21 6.28
C ARG A 97 9.60 19.91 7.78
N TYR A 98 8.58 19.22 8.28
CA TYR A 98 8.42 18.88 9.69
C TYR A 98 7.95 20.03 10.62
N SER A 99 7.51 21.16 10.05
CA SER A 99 7.04 22.30 10.85
C SER A 99 5.62 22.08 11.41
N PRO A 100 5.40 22.25 12.73
CA PRO A 100 4.06 22.21 13.32
C PRO A 100 3.21 23.45 12.95
N PHE A 101 3.84 24.50 12.41
CA PHE A 101 3.19 25.76 12.07
C PHE A 101 2.60 25.76 10.66
N ILE A 102 3.10 24.90 9.77
CA ILE A 102 2.56 24.76 8.42
C ILE A 102 1.31 23.89 8.49
N LYS A 103 0.15 24.52 8.28
CA LYS A 103 -1.14 23.85 8.17
C LYS A 103 -1.46 23.58 6.70
N ILE A 104 -1.85 22.35 6.42
CA ILE A 104 -2.31 21.90 5.10
C ILE A 104 -3.76 21.44 5.23
N ARG A 105 -4.59 21.85 4.29
CA ARG A 105 -5.95 21.33 4.10
C ARG A 105 -5.98 20.45 2.86
N GLU A 106 -6.48 19.24 3.00
CA GLU A 106 -6.65 18.26 1.93
C GLU A 106 -8.14 18.12 1.63
N LEU A 107 -8.51 18.36 0.38
CA LEU A 107 -9.82 18.05 -0.17
C LEU A 107 -9.71 16.81 -1.04
N SER A 108 -10.53 15.80 -0.78
CA SER A 108 -10.62 14.60 -1.61
C SER A 108 -11.92 14.57 -2.39
N PHE A 109 -11.84 14.16 -3.65
CA PHE A 109 -13.00 14.00 -4.55
C PHE A 109 -12.97 12.61 -5.18
N THR A 110 -14.13 11.97 -5.28
CA THR A 110 -14.29 10.71 -6.03
C THR A 110 -14.80 11.04 -7.43
N GLN A 111 -14.02 10.69 -8.44
CA GLN A 111 -14.39 10.82 -9.85
C GLN A 111 -15.17 9.59 -10.35
N SER A 112 -15.86 9.73 -11.48
CA SER A 112 -16.75 8.72 -12.07
C SER A 112 -16.12 7.33 -12.29
N ASN A 113 -14.80 7.24 -12.42
CA ASN A 113 -14.08 5.98 -12.61
C ASN A 113 -13.46 5.42 -11.31
N ASN A 114 -14.05 5.76 -10.15
CA ASN A 114 -13.52 5.43 -8.83
C ASN A 114 -12.07 5.91 -8.61
N ARG A 115 -11.68 6.98 -9.30
CA ARG A 115 -10.40 7.65 -9.13
C ARG A 115 -10.55 8.71 -8.04
N HIS A 116 -9.52 8.85 -7.22
CA HIS A 116 -9.49 9.86 -6.17
C HIS A 116 -8.61 11.04 -6.61
N LEU A 117 -9.17 12.24 -6.56
CA LEU A 117 -8.44 13.49 -6.73
C LEU A 117 -8.21 14.09 -5.34
N TYR A 118 -6.96 14.43 -5.04
CA TYR A 118 -6.58 15.12 -3.81
C TYR A 118 -6.03 16.49 -4.17
N ILE A 119 -6.57 17.52 -3.53
CA ILE A 119 -6.13 18.91 -3.71
C ILE A 119 -5.70 19.42 -2.33
N TRP A 120 -4.48 19.97 -2.27
CA TRP A 120 -3.90 20.47 -1.04
C TRP A 120 -3.81 22.00 -1.06
N TYR A 121 -4.13 22.62 0.06
CA TYR A 121 -3.98 24.06 0.29
C TYR A 121 -3.13 24.30 1.52
N ARG A 122 -2.22 25.26 1.47
CA ARG A 122 -1.47 25.77 2.62
C ARG A 122 -2.20 26.95 3.26
N TYR A 123 -2.17 27.05 4.59
CA TYR A 123 -2.67 28.24 5.29
C TYR A 123 -1.59 29.32 5.33
N GLU A 124 -1.88 30.49 4.76
CA GLU A 124 -1.00 31.66 4.74
C GLU A 124 -1.79 32.94 4.92
N LYS A 125 -1.27 33.86 5.76
CA LYS A 125 -1.84 35.21 5.95
C LYS A 125 -3.38 35.18 6.08
N GLU A 126 -3.86 34.31 6.97
CA GLU A 126 -5.28 34.13 7.29
C GLU A 126 -6.15 33.48 6.19
N SER A 127 -5.54 32.96 5.13
CA SER A 127 -6.25 32.37 3.98
C SER A 127 -5.67 31.02 3.52
N TRP A 128 -6.46 30.25 2.77
CA TRP A 128 -6.01 29.00 2.14
C TRP A 128 -5.52 29.29 0.72
N VAL A 129 -4.25 28.99 0.45
CA VAL A 129 -3.58 29.17 -0.84
C VAL A 129 -3.09 27.83 -1.38
N PHE A 130 -3.02 27.68 -2.70
CA PHE A 130 -2.59 26.44 -3.34
C PHE A 130 -1.09 26.19 -3.19
#